data_AF-F7AN64-F1
#
_entry.id   AF-F7AN64-F1
#
_cell.length_a   1.000
_cell.length_b   1.000
_cell.length_c   1.000
_cell.angle_alpha   90.00
_cell.angle_beta   90.00
_cell.angle_gamma   90.00
#
_symmetry.space_group_name_H-M   'P 1'
#
loop_
_entity.id
_entity.type
_entity.pdbx_description
1 polymer ?
#
loop_
_entity_poly.entity_id
_entity_poly.type
_entity_poly.pdbx_seq_one_letter_code
_entity_poly.pdbx_strand_id
1 'polypeptide(L)'
;MAARGLAQALATVSLSVSLCCVTVRALGGPPYSSCFSSRSFHLSSVIMSGSNGADENSHNKARTSPYPGSKVERSQVPNEKVGWLVEWQEYNPVEYTAVSVLAGPMWADPQISERNFSPKFNEKDGHVERKSQNGLYEIENGRPRNPAGRTGLVGRGLLGRWGPNHAADPIITRWKRDSSGNKVIHPHSGKNILQFVAIKRKDCGEWAIPGGMVDPGEKISATLKREFGEEAMNSLQKSTAEKQEMEEQLHKLFSQEHLVVYKGYVDDPRNTDNAWMETEAVNYHDETGETMDNLALEAGDDAGKVKWVDISDKLKLYASHSQFIKLVAEKRGAHWSEDSDTGCHG
;
A
#
# COMPACT_ATOMS: atom_id res chain seq x y z
N MET A 1 34.57 50.00 44.72
CA MET A 1 34.17 49.41 46.00
C MET A 1 32.79 49.95 46.39
N ALA A 2 31.97 49.08 46.98
CA ALA A 2 30.61 49.25 47.51
C ALA A 2 29.43 48.87 46.58
N ALA A 3 28.72 47.79 46.97
CA ALA A 3 27.26 47.67 47.20
C ALA A 3 26.90 46.16 47.31
N ARG A 4 26.78 45.62 48.53
CA ARG A 4 25.53 45.32 49.27
C ARG A 4 24.56 44.32 48.60
N GLY A 5 24.29 43.20 49.30
CA GLY A 5 22.91 42.82 49.62
C GLY A 5 22.46 41.38 49.33
N LEU A 6 22.32 40.60 50.42
CA LEU A 6 21.33 39.56 50.74
C LEU A 6 21.18 38.27 49.89
N ALA A 7 21.36 37.16 50.60
CA ALA A 7 20.84 35.83 50.32
C ALA A 7 19.35 35.71 50.71
N GLN A 8 18.56 35.00 49.92
CA GLN A 8 17.33 34.34 50.35
C GLN A 8 17.18 32.99 49.62
N ALA A 9 16.92 31.95 50.40
CA ALA A 9 16.63 30.59 49.96
C ALA A 9 15.17 30.49 49.50
N LEU A 10 14.92 29.80 48.39
CA LEU A 10 13.58 29.47 47.90
C LEU A 10 13.32 27.97 48.10
N ALA A 11 12.31 27.69 48.92
CA ALA A 11 11.75 26.36 49.12
C ALA A 11 10.81 26.01 47.96
N THR A 12 10.99 24.82 47.38
CA THR A 12 10.13 24.25 46.33
C THR A 12 8.93 23.55 46.95
N VAL A 13 7.72 24.03 46.63
CA VAL A 13 6.45 23.38 46.99
C VAL A 13 5.99 22.52 45.82
N SER A 14 5.82 21.22 46.07
CA SER A 14 5.25 20.24 45.14
C SER A 14 3.73 20.17 45.35
N LEU A 15 2.95 20.39 44.30
CA LEU A 15 1.49 20.22 44.30
C LEU A 15 1.14 18.87 43.68
N SER A 16 0.55 17.99 44.49
CA SER A 16 -0.10 16.75 44.04
C SER A 16 -1.60 16.89 44.29
N VAL A 17 -2.40 16.69 43.23
CA VAL A 17 -3.87 16.75 43.31
C VAL A 17 -4.41 15.32 43.35
N SER A 18 -4.97 14.93 44.49
CA SER A 18 -5.78 13.72 44.64
C SER A 18 -7.26 14.09 44.51
N LEU A 19 -7.99 13.42 43.61
CA LEU A 19 -9.43 13.58 43.47
C LEU A 19 -10.15 12.50 44.31
N CYS A 20 -10.76 12.91 45.41
CA CYS A 20 -11.63 12.07 46.24
C CYS A 20 -13.01 11.88 45.58
N CYS A 21 -13.51 10.64 45.59
CA CYS A 21 -14.89 10.31 45.23
C CYS A 21 -15.85 10.72 46.34
N VAL A 22 -16.91 11.46 46.00
CA VAL A 22 -18.05 11.73 46.90
C VAL A 22 -19.27 10.98 46.35
N THR A 23 -19.80 10.06 47.16
CA THR A 23 -21.05 9.35 46.91
C THR A 23 -22.25 10.18 47.39
N VAL A 24 -23.20 10.47 46.51
CA VAL A 24 -24.51 11.00 46.87
C VAL A 24 -25.59 9.98 46.52
N ARG A 25 -26.36 9.56 47.53
CA ARG A 25 -27.57 8.73 47.40
C ARG A 25 -28.72 9.59 46.85
N ALA A 26 -29.43 9.10 45.85
CA ALA A 26 -30.76 9.59 45.48
C ALA A 26 -31.75 8.40 45.35
N LEU A 27 -32.94 8.60 45.90
CA LEU A 27 -34.07 7.67 45.94
C LEU A 27 -34.97 7.85 44.71
N GLY A 28 -35.34 6.73 44.05
CA GLY A 28 -36.70 6.44 43.57
C GLY A 28 -37.21 6.94 42.20
N GLY A 29 -37.40 6.00 41.25
CA GLY A 29 -38.57 5.93 40.34
C GLY A 29 -38.38 6.30 38.84
N PRO A 30 -39.07 5.64 37.87
CA PRO A 30 -38.49 5.25 36.56
C PRO A 30 -39.26 5.81 35.32
N PRO A 31 -39.10 5.28 34.07
CA PRO A 31 -38.02 5.58 33.13
C PRO A 31 -38.54 6.06 31.75
N TYR A 32 -37.77 6.86 31.00
CA TYR A 32 -37.86 6.85 29.53
C TYR A 32 -36.48 7.01 28.89
N SER A 33 -36.29 6.20 27.85
CA SER A 33 -35.03 5.75 27.26
C SER A 33 -34.64 6.59 26.06
N SER A 34 -33.38 7.03 25.99
CA SER A 34 -32.54 6.99 24.77
C SER A 34 -31.13 7.50 25.08
N CYS A 35 -30.16 6.59 25.20
CA CYS A 35 -28.75 6.92 25.36
C CYS A 35 -28.02 6.64 24.04
N PHE A 36 -27.53 7.70 23.38
CA PHE A 36 -26.49 7.59 22.35
C PHE A 36 -25.15 7.41 23.06
N SER A 37 -24.62 6.18 23.01
CA SER A 37 -23.26 5.86 23.47
C SER A 37 -22.35 5.79 22.26
N SER A 38 -21.35 6.68 22.24
CA SER A 38 -20.19 6.62 21.36
C SER A 38 -19.39 5.35 21.66
N ARG A 39 -19.42 4.39 20.73
CA ARG A 39 -18.51 3.24 20.75
C ARG A 39 -17.36 3.50 19.79
N SER A 40 -16.17 3.66 20.34
CA SER A 40 -14.91 3.45 19.63
C SER A 40 -14.87 2.01 19.12
N PHE A 41 -14.83 1.84 17.80
CA PHE A 41 -14.62 0.54 17.19
C PHE A 41 -13.12 0.21 17.26
N HIS A 42 -12.75 -0.68 18.19
CA HIS A 42 -11.51 -1.42 18.08
C HIS A 42 -11.60 -2.34 16.86
N LEU A 43 -10.81 -2.08 15.81
CA LEU A 43 -10.60 -3.02 14.72
C LEU A 43 -9.77 -4.19 15.28
N SER A 44 -10.41 -5.31 15.59
CA SER A 44 -9.74 -6.58 15.80
C SER A 44 -9.26 -7.11 14.45
N SER A 45 -7.96 -7.37 14.31
CA SER A 45 -7.41 -8.12 13.18
C SER A 45 -7.90 -9.57 13.27
N VAL A 46 -8.92 -9.91 12.49
CA VAL A 46 -9.35 -11.30 12.34
C VAL A 46 -8.44 -11.96 11.31
N ILE A 47 -7.42 -12.67 11.79
CA ILE A 47 -6.79 -13.74 11.02
C ILE A 47 -7.78 -14.90 11.06
N MET A 48 -8.48 -15.13 9.94
CA MET A 48 -9.28 -16.34 9.77
C MET A 48 -8.32 -17.52 9.58
N SER A 49 -7.93 -18.17 10.68
CA SER A 49 -7.32 -19.50 10.62
C SER A 49 -8.45 -20.52 10.64
N GLY A 50 -8.85 -20.96 9.44
CA GLY A 50 -9.73 -22.11 9.25
C GLY A 50 -8.91 -23.25 8.65
N SER A 51 -8.78 -24.35 9.37
CA SER A 51 -8.24 -25.60 8.84
C SER A 51 -9.26 -26.30 7.95
N ASN A 52 -8.75 -26.96 6.90
CA ASN A 52 -9.42 -27.78 5.87
C ASN A 52 -9.90 -27.05 4.61
N GLY A 53 -8.93 -26.85 3.71
CA GLY A 53 -9.05 -26.60 2.28
C GLY A 53 -7.63 -26.34 1.78
N ALA A 54 -7.16 -27.02 0.74
CA ALA A 54 -5.90 -26.63 0.10
C ALA A 54 -6.01 -25.15 -0.27
N ASP A 55 -5.13 -24.32 0.29
CA ASP A 55 -5.34 -22.87 0.41
C ASP A 55 -5.37 -22.20 -0.98
N GLU A 56 -6.59 -22.03 -1.54
CA GLU A 56 -6.84 -21.35 -2.82
C GLU A 56 -6.35 -19.88 -2.81
N ASN A 57 -5.95 -19.34 -1.65
CA ASN A 57 -5.45 -17.98 -1.48
C ASN A 57 -3.92 -17.86 -1.33
N SER A 58 -3.17 -18.89 -1.71
CA SER A 58 -1.70 -18.79 -1.78
C SER A 58 -1.26 -17.74 -2.81
N HIS A 59 -0.12 -17.06 -2.57
CA HIS A 59 0.45 -16.15 -3.55
C HIS A 59 0.82 -16.88 -4.85
N ASN A 60 0.30 -16.41 -5.99
CA ASN A 60 0.40 -17.13 -7.25
C ASN A 60 1.37 -16.44 -8.20
N LYS A 61 1.32 -15.11 -8.30
CA LYS A 61 2.24 -14.35 -9.16
C LYS A 61 3.69 -14.50 -8.70
N ALA A 62 3.92 -14.50 -7.39
CA ALA A 62 5.21 -14.73 -6.77
C ALA A 62 5.85 -16.10 -7.11
N ARG A 63 5.08 -17.05 -7.64
CA ARG A 63 5.55 -18.39 -8.05
C ARG A 63 5.58 -18.58 -9.57
N THR A 64 5.28 -17.55 -10.36
CA THR A 64 5.34 -17.62 -11.83
C THR A 64 6.78 -17.58 -12.35
N SER A 65 7.00 -18.25 -13.48
CA SER A 65 8.29 -18.30 -14.18
C SER A 65 8.11 -18.00 -15.67
N PRO A 66 9.16 -17.51 -16.37
CA PRO A 66 10.48 -17.15 -15.83
C PRO A 66 10.43 -15.94 -14.90
N TYR A 67 11.40 -15.81 -14.00
CA TYR A 67 11.54 -14.64 -13.15
C TYR A 67 11.66 -13.37 -14.03
N PRO A 68 10.95 -12.26 -13.72
CA PRO A 68 10.88 -11.09 -14.60
C PRO A 68 12.25 -10.59 -15.09
N GLY A 69 12.34 -10.27 -16.39
CA GLY A 69 13.58 -9.79 -17.01
C GLY A 69 14.70 -10.82 -17.12
N SER A 70 14.40 -12.11 -16.94
CA SER A 70 15.41 -13.20 -16.97
C SER A 70 14.88 -14.45 -17.69
N LYS A 71 15.71 -15.49 -17.73
CA LYS A 71 15.34 -16.86 -18.14
C LYS A 71 15.38 -17.84 -16.95
N VAL A 72 15.40 -17.32 -15.73
CA VAL A 72 15.53 -18.14 -14.51
C VAL A 72 14.17 -18.74 -14.19
N GLU A 73 14.11 -20.06 -14.13
CA GLU A 73 12.93 -20.81 -13.72
C GLU A 73 12.96 -21.01 -12.20
N ARG A 74 11.84 -20.77 -11.53
CA ARG A 74 11.69 -21.05 -10.10
C ARG A 74 11.58 -22.56 -9.88
N SER A 75 11.98 -23.01 -8.69
CA SER A 75 11.63 -24.37 -8.26
C SER A 75 10.13 -24.48 -8.06
N GLN A 76 9.53 -25.59 -8.48
CA GLN A 76 8.09 -25.80 -8.32
C GLN A 76 7.74 -25.90 -6.83
N VAL A 77 6.74 -25.12 -6.39
CA VAL A 77 6.21 -25.15 -5.02
C VAL A 77 4.77 -25.62 -5.06
N PRO A 78 4.45 -26.85 -4.59
CA PRO A 78 3.07 -27.30 -4.42
C PRO A 78 2.31 -26.38 -3.46
N ASN A 79 1.01 -26.17 -3.70
CA ASN A 79 0.20 -25.22 -2.92
C ASN A 79 0.19 -25.57 -1.42
N GLU A 80 0.11 -26.87 -1.10
CA GLU A 80 0.15 -27.41 0.25
C GLU A 80 1.50 -27.24 0.95
N LYS A 81 2.56 -26.84 0.22
CA LYS A 81 3.91 -26.60 0.76
C LYS A 81 4.33 -25.13 0.71
N VAL A 82 3.43 -24.21 0.36
CA VAL A 82 3.73 -22.77 0.33
C VAL A 82 4.09 -22.27 1.73
N GLY A 83 3.30 -22.59 2.75
CA GLY A 83 3.51 -22.11 4.11
C GLY A 83 4.80 -22.63 4.75
N TRP A 84 5.59 -21.74 5.36
CA TRP A 84 6.86 -22.09 6.02
C TRP A 84 6.72 -23.09 7.18
N LEU A 85 5.55 -23.12 7.83
CA LEU A 85 5.23 -24.07 8.90
C LEU A 85 5.15 -25.52 8.42
N VAL A 86 4.94 -25.74 7.12
CA VAL A 86 4.96 -27.07 6.52
C VAL A 86 6.41 -27.48 6.35
N GLU A 87 6.79 -28.57 7.02
CA GLU A 87 8.12 -29.14 6.89
C GLU A 87 8.37 -29.60 5.45
N TRP A 88 9.53 -29.22 4.92
CA TRP A 88 9.96 -29.63 3.58
C TRP A 88 11.48 -29.57 3.48
N GLN A 89 12.14 -30.64 3.91
CA GLN A 89 13.60 -30.74 3.95
C GLN A 89 14.23 -30.75 2.56
N GLU A 90 13.51 -31.28 1.56
CA GLU A 90 13.96 -31.34 0.17
C GLU A 90 13.74 -30.02 -0.59
N TYR A 91 13.24 -28.96 0.07
CA TYR A 91 13.06 -27.66 -0.56
C TYR A 91 14.41 -27.06 -0.95
N ASN A 92 14.71 -27.06 -2.25
CA ASN A 92 15.96 -26.58 -2.81
C ASN A 92 15.68 -25.47 -3.85
N PRO A 93 15.34 -24.24 -3.41
CA PRO A 93 15.02 -23.14 -4.30
C PRO A 93 16.22 -22.71 -5.14
N VAL A 94 15.95 -22.19 -6.33
CA VAL A 94 16.98 -21.60 -7.18
C VAL A 94 17.48 -20.30 -6.54
N GLU A 95 18.80 -20.07 -6.51
CA GLU A 95 19.33 -18.78 -6.06
C GLU A 95 19.48 -17.81 -7.23
N TYR A 96 18.88 -16.62 -7.11
CA TYR A 96 18.99 -15.58 -8.12
C TYR A 96 18.94 -14.18 -7.51
N THR A 97 19.85 -13.32 -7.97
CA THR A 97 19.82 -11.86 -7.79
C THR A 97 20.31 -11.24 -9.09
N ALA A 98 19.57 -10.27 -9.62
CA ALA A 98 19.85 -9.65 -10.89
C ALA A 98 21.18 -8.91 -10.87
N VAL A 99 21.87 -8.86 -12.01
CA VAL A 99 23.17 -8.19 -12.16
C VAL A 99 23.07 -6.71 -11.78
N SER A 100 21.96 -6.05 -12.11
CA SER A 100 21.69 -4.66 -11.73
C SER A 100 21.65 -4.43 -10.21
N VAL A 101 21.14 -5.40 -9.44
CA VAL A 101 21.12 -5.36 -7.98
C VAL A 101 22.51 -5.69 -7.42
N LEU A 102 23.18 -6.70 -7.99
CA LEU A 102 24.54 -7.09 -7.57
C LEU A 102 25.59 -6.00 -7.85
N ALA A 103 25.35 -5.11 -8.81
CA ALA A 103 26.21 -3.96 -9.08
C ALA A 103 26.25 -2.95 -7.91
N GLY A 104 25.38 -3.08 -6.91
CA GLY A 104 25.36 -2.23 -5.71
C GLY A 104 24.96 -0.78 -5.95
N PRO A 105 23.91 -0.46 -6.73
CA PRO A 105 23.40 0.91 -6.82
C PRO A 105 22.87 1.38 -5.45
N MET A 106 22.72 2.70 -5.27
CA MET A 106 22.32 3.29 -3.97
C MET A 106 20.98 2.76 -3.41
N TRP A 107 20.08 2.33 -4.29
CA TRP A 107 18.79 1.77 -3.93
C TRP A 107 18.84 0.28 -3.54
N ALA A 108 19.98 -0.41 -3.75
CA ALA A 108 20.16 -1.82 -3.44
C ALA A 108 20.99 -2.02 -2.17
N ASP A 109 20.63 -3.03 -1.39
CA ASP A 109 21.46 -3.47 -0.27
C ASP A 109 22.73 -4.20 -0.76
N PRO A 110 23.78 -4.26 0.06
CA PRO A 110 24.86 -5.21 -0.11
C PRO A 110 24.38 -6.68 -0.04
N GLN A 111 25.24 -7.63 -0.40
CA GLN A 111 24.98 -9.05 -0.11
C GLN A 111 25.09 -9.32 1.40
N ILE A 112 24.28 -10.26 1.93
CA ILE A 112 24.27 -10.62 3.36
C ILE A 112 25.65 -11.07 3.88
N SER A 113 26.48 -11.65 3.02
CA SER A 113 27.85 -12.08 3.35
C SER A 113 28.86 -10.94 3.50
N GLU A 114 28.49 -9.70 3.17
CA GLU A 114 29.40 -8.56 3.27
C GLU A 114 29.64 -8.15 4.72
N ARG A 115 30.91 -8.09 5.13
CA ARG A 115 31.32 -7.92 6.55
C ARG A 115 30.76 -6.68 7.25
N ASN A 116 30.52 -5.61 6.49
CA ASN A 116 30.07 -4.33 7.04
C ASN A 116 28.56 -4.11 6.84
N PHE A 117 27.83 -5.13 6.38
CA PHE A 117 26.40 -5.06 6.18
C PHE A 117 25.67 -5.79 7.32
N SER A 118 25.19 -5.02 8.30
CA SER A 118 24.46 -5.52 9.46
C SER A 118 23.05 -4.92 9.48
N PRO A 119 22.13 -5.40 8.62
CA PRO A 119 20.78 -4.82 8.50
C PRO A 119 19.97 -5.01 9.78
N LYS A 120 19.22 -3.98 10.16
CA LYS A 120 18.26 -4.04 11.29
C LYS A 120 16.88 -4.42 10.78
N PHE A 121 16.67 -5.71 10.55
CA PHE A 121 15.37 -6.22 10.09
C PHE A 121 14.25 -5.97 11.11
N ASN A 122 13.01 -5.87 10.63
CA ASN A 122 11.82 -5.54 11.42
C ASN A 122 11.88 -4.17 12.15
N GLU A 123 12.76 -3.28 11.70
CA GLU A 123 12.97 -1.95 12.30
C GLU A 123 13.21 -0.88 11.23
N LYS A 124 13.25 0.39 11.65
CA LYS A 124 13.74 1.48 10.80
C LYS A 124 15.26 1.52 10.87
N ASP A 125 15.92 1.16 9.76
CA ASP A 125 17.37 1.03 9.65
C ASP A 125 17.98 2.24 8.95
N GLY A 126 18.16 3.33 9.70
CA GLY A 126 18.61 4.61 9.16
C GLY A 126 17.59 5.22 8.19
N HIS A 127 17.95 5.27 6.90
CA HIS A 127 17.08 5.75 5.83
C HIS A 127 16.26 4.65 5.15
N VAL A 128 16.45 3.38 5.53
CA VAL A 128 15.73 2.24 4.98
C VAL A 128 14.67 1.78 5.98
N GLU A 129 13.41 1.83 5.59
CA GLU A 129 12.33 1.21 6.36
C GLU A 129 12.35 -0.30 6.10
N ARG A 130 12.64 -1.10 7.14
CA ARG A 130 12.65 -2.57 7.05
C ARG A 130 11.48 -3.19 7.81
N LYS A 131 10.58 -2.43 8.42
CA LYS A 131 9.34 -2.96 8.99
C LYS A 131 8.36 -3.33 7.89
N SER A 132 7.88 -4.57 7.93
CA SER A 132 6.72 -4.96 7.14
C SER A 132 5.46 -4.34 7.73
N GLN A 133 4.53 -3.93 6.85
CA GLN A 133 3.19 -3.49 7.24
C GLN A 133 2.28 -4.67 7.63
N ASN A 134 2.73 -5.92 7.44
CA ASN A 134 2.04 -7.14 7.86
C ASN A 134 2.51 -7.69 9.21
N GLY A 135 3.37 -6.95 9.92
CA GLY A 135 3.92 -7.36 11.20
C GLY A 135 5.35 -7.88 11.09
N LEU A 136 5.77 -8.72 12.03
CA LEU A 136 7.13 -9.25 12.04
C LEU A 136 7.29 -10.36 10.99
N TYR A 137 8.41 -10.35 10.29
CA TYR A 137 8.85 -11.47 9.46
C TYR A 137 10.04 -12.18 10.09
N GLU A 138 10.11 -13.49 9.85
CA GLU A 138 11.17 -14.36 10.38
C GLU A 138 12.50 -14.07 9.68
N ILE A 139 13.60 -14.20 10.44
CA ILE A 139 14.97 -14.18 9.90
C ILE A 139 15.54 -15.59 10.04
N GLU A 140 15.85 -16.23 8.93
CA GLU A 140 16.49 -17.54 8.88
C GLU A 140 17.80 -17.45 8.09
N ASN A 141 18.87 -18.07 8.60
CA ASN A 141 20.20 -18.06 7.97
C ASN A 141 20.71 -16.64 7.65
N GLY A 142 20.34 -15.67 8.50
CA GLY A 142 20.70 -14.27 8.35
C GLY A 142 19.91 -13.49 7.29
N ARG A 143 18.87 -14.07 6.68
CA ARG A 143 18.05 -13.44 5.64
C ARG A 143 16.57 -13.42 6.05
N PRO A 144 15.77 -12.45 5.59
CA PRO A 144 14.31 -12.46 5.78
C PRO A 144 13.66 -13.66 5.11
N ARG A 145 12.56 -14.15 5.69
CA ARG A 145 11.62 -15.08 5.06
C ARG A 145 10.36 -14.35 4.63
N ASN A 146 9.92 -14.59 3.39
CA ASN A 146 8.72 -14.00 2.81
C ASN A 146 7.49 -14.36 3.65
N PRO A 147 6.72 -13.38 4.16
CA PRO A 147 5.61 -13.65 5.08
C PRO A 147 4.47 -14.43 4.43
N ALA A 148 4.38 -14.45 3.09
CA ALA A 148 3.37 -15.21 2.36
C ALA A 148 3.79 -16.65 2.01
N GLY A 149 5.03 -17.06 2.31
CA GLY A 149 5.52 -18.42 2.09
C GLY A 149 6.60 -18.56 1.01
N ARG A 150 6.86 -19.81 0.63
CA ARG A 150 7.87 -20.23 -0.35
C ARG A 150 7.49 -19.81 -1.77
N THR A 151 8.47 -19.26 -2.48
CA THR A 151 8.33 -18.81 -3.87
C THR A 151 9.09 -19.70 -4.87
N GLY A 152 9.92 -20.62 -4.40
CA GLY A 152 10.80 -21.45 -5.23
C GLY A 152 12.10 -20.76 -5.67
N LEU A 153 12.39 -19.57 -5.14
CA LEU A 153 13.58 -18.79 -5.49
C LEU A 153 14.10 -18.00 -4.28
N VAL A 154 15.37 -18.19 -3.94
CA VAL A 154 16.09 -17.43 -2.91
C VAL A 154 16.99 -16.36 -3.55
N GLY A 155 17.46 -15.43 -2.74
CA GLY A 155 18.11 -14.20 -3.21
C GLY A 155 17.10 -13.07 -3.33
N ARG A 156 17.44 -11.98 -4.02
CA ARG A 156 16.55 -10.81 -4.15
C ARG A 156 15.89 -10.67 -5.52
N GLY A 157 16.33 -11.45 -6.51
CA GLY A 157 15.94 -11.21 -7.89
C GLY A 157 16.21 -9.76 -8.31
N LEU A 158 15.20 -9.02 -8.75
CA LEU A 158 15.27 -7.61 -9.14
C LEU A 158 15.10 -6.63 -7.98
N LEU A 159 14.76 -7.09 -6.77
CA LEU A 159 14.49 -6.21 -5.64
C LEU A 159 15.78 -5.74 -4.98
N GLY A 160 15.83 -4.45 -4.62
CA GLY A 160 17.03 -3.84 -4.05
C GLY A 160 17.28 -4.28 -2.62
N ARG A 161 16.21 -4.34 -1.80
CA ARG A 161 16.30 -4.56 -0.36
C ARG A 161 16.07 -6.02 0.00
N TRP A 162 16.76 -6.49 1.03
CA TRP A 162 16.38 -7.72 1.74
C TRP A 162 15.11 -7.45 2.57
N GLY A 163 14.12 -8.33 2.46
CA GLY A 163 12.82 -8.18 3.12
C GLY A 163 11.84 -7.31 2.32
N PRO A 164 11.06 -6.43 2.98
CA PRO A 164 10.06 -5.63 2.29
C PRO A 164 10.73 -4.55 1.42
N ASN A 165 10.21 -4.40 0.20
CA ASN A 165 10.52 -3.34 -0.74
C ASN A 165 9.25 -2.50 -0.90
N HIS A 166 9.25 -1.32 -0.26
CA HIS A 166 8.06 -0.48 -0.15
C HIS A 166 7.81 0.32 -1.43
N ALA A 167 6.57 0.27 -1.89
CA ALA A 167 6.00 1.10 -2.94
C ALA A 167 4.83 1.93 -2.38
N ALA A 168 4.34 2.87 -3.18
CA ALA A 168 3.13 3.62 -2.87
C ALA A 168 2.24 3.73 -4.12
N ASP A 169 0.95 3.47 -3.97
CA ASP A 169 -0.02 3.39 -5.06
C ASP A 169 -1.10 4.49 -4.92
N PRO A 170 -0.96 5.64 -5.60
CA PRO A 170 -1.95 6.72 -5.58
C PRO A 170 -3.12 6.38 -6.50
N ILE A 171 -4.25 6.00 -5.90
CA ILE A 171 -5.49 5.69 -6.63
C ILE A 171 -6.33 6.95 -6.75
N ILE A 172 -6.09 7.72 -7.82
CA ILE A 172 -6.86 8.93 -8.10
C ILE A 172 -8.17 8.56 -8.79
N THR A 173 -9.29 8.96 -8.22
CA THR A 173 -10.63 8.62 -8.73
C THR A 173 -11.52 9.83 -8.93
N ARG A 174 -12.45 9.73 -9.88
CA ARG A 174 -13.56 10.67 -10.06
C ARG A 174 -14.81 9.92 -10.51
N TRP A 175 -15.99 10.51 -10.30
CA TRP A 175 -17.22 9.99 -10.91
C TRP A 175 -17.19 10.16 -12.43
N LYS A 176 -17.63 9.14 -13.17
CA LYS A 176 -17.88 9.29 -14.61
C LYS A 176 -19.02 10.29 -14.81
N ARG A 177 -18.83 11.26 -15.70
CA ARG A 177 -19.82 12.28 -16.02
C ARG A 177 -20.25 12.24 -17.49
N ASP A 178 -21.51 12.58 -17.75
CA ASP A 178 -22.02 12.80 -19.11
C ASP A 178 -21.65 14.20 -19.63
N SER A 179 -22.07 14.53 -20.86
CA SER A 179 -21.82 15.84 -21.47
C SER A 179 -22.47 17.02 -20.74
N SER A 180 -23.44 16.76 -19.86
CA SER A 180 -24.10 17.77 -19.02
C SER A 180 -23.48 17.87 -17.63
N GLY A 181 -22.42 17.09 -17.36
CA GLY A 181 -21.72 17.06 -16.07
C GLY A 181 -22.41 16.19 -15.01
N ASN A 182 -23.45 15.44 -15.34
CA ASN A 182 -24.14 14.57 -14.37
C ASN A 182 -23.42 13.24 -14.20
N LYS A 183 -23.49 12.66 -13.00
CA LYS A 183 -22.92 11.32 -12.73
C LYS A 183 -23.64 10.27 -13.57
N VAL A 184 -22.87 9.39 -14.20
CA VAL A 184 -23.40 8.28 -15.01
C VAL A 184 -23.73 7.10 -14.09
N ILE A 185 -24.99 6.68 -14.07
CA ILE A 185 -25.47 5.51 -13.33
C ILE A 185 -25.35 4.27 -14.22
N HIS A 186 -24.77 3.20 -13.71
CA HIS A 186 -24.74 1.92 -14.40
C HIS A 186 -26.14 1.28 -14.39
N PRO A 187 -26.70 0.87 -15.55
CA PRO A 187 -28.08 0.42 -15.65
C PRO A 187 -28.36 -0.84 -14.83
N HIS A 188 -27.39 -1.74 -14.70
CA HIS A 188 -27.59 -3.01 -13.99
C HIS A 188 -27.53 -2.88 -12.47
N SER A 189 -26.58 -2.09 -11.93
CA SER A 189 -26.36 -2.02 -10.48
C SER A 189 -27.10 -0.86 -9.82
N GLY A 190 -27.63 0.09 -10.61
CA GLY A 190 -28.24 1.32 -10.10
C GLY A 190 -27.25 2.24 -9.35
N LYS A 191 -25.95 1.97 -9.44
CA LYS A 191 -24.86 2.72 -8.79
C LYS A 191 -24.12 3.58 -9.80
N ASN A 192 -23.53 4.68 -9.35
CA ASN A 192 -22.69 5.53 -10.18
C ASN A 192 -21.43 4.78 -10.64
N ILE A 193 -21.00 5.04 -11.88
CA ILE A 193 -19.74 4.53 -12.44
C ILE A 193 -18.60 5.41 -11.91
N LEU A 194 -17.61 4.78 -11.29
CA LEU A 194 -16.39 5.43 -10.84
C LEU A 194 -15.28 5.22 -11.88
N GLN A 195 -14.42 6.21 -12.06
CA GLN A 195 -13.22 6.10 -12.89
C GLN A 195 -11.98 6.25 -12.01
N PHE A 196 -10.89 5.62 -12.41
CA PHE A 196 -9.56 5.89 -11.86
C PHE A 196 -8.54 6.18 -12.96
N VAL A 197 -7.46 6.88 -12.59
CA VAL A 197 -6.32 7.08 -13.50
C VAL A 197 -5.48 5.81 -13.51
N ALA A 198 -5.27 5.26 -14.70
CA ALA A 198 -4.40 4.11 -14.91
C ALA A 198 -3.34 4.42 -15.95
N ILE A 199 -2.17 3.81 -15.78
CA ILE A 199 -1.10 3.79 -16.78
C ILE A 199 -0.97 2.41 -17.40
N LYS A 200 -0.51 2.36 -18.64
CA LYS A 200 -0.10 1.11 -19.29
C LYS A 200 1.42 1.03 -19.23
N ARG A 201 1.97 0.11 -18.43
CA ARG A 201 3.41 -0.01 -18.22
C ARG A 201 4.14 -0.35 -19.52
N LYS A 202 5.33 0.20 -19.75
CA LYS A 202 6.14 -0.08 -20.96
C LYS A 202 6.74 -1.49 -20.96
N ASP A 203 7.07 -2.03 -19.79
CA ASP A 203 7.79 -3.30 -19.61
C ASP A 203 6.93 -4.54 -19.90
N CYS A 204 5.71 -4.58 -19.39
CA CYS A 204 4.79 -5.73 -19.55
C CYS A 204 3.55 -5.42 -20.39
N GLY A 205 3.26 -4.14 -20.66
CA GLY A 205 2.06 -3.75 -21.39
C GLY A 205 0.76 -3.95 -20.60
N GLU A 206 0.81 -4.15 -19.28
CA GLU A 206 -0.36 -4.26 -18.43
C GLU A 206 -0.83 -2.89 -17.92
N TRP A 207 -2.13 -2.76 -17.65
CA TRP A 207 -2.69 -1.58 -16.99
C TRP A 207 -2.45 -1.66 -15.49
N ALA A 208 -2.03 -0.55 -14.88
CA ALA A 208 -1.65 -0.46 -13.48
C ALA A 208 -2.08 0.88 -12.87
N ILE A 209 -2.11 0.93 -11.53
CA ILE A 209 -2.13 2.20 -10.78
C ILE A 209 -0.76 2.87 -11.01
N PRO A 210 -0.71 4.20 -11.22
CA PRO A 210 0.55 4.93 -11.42
C PRO A 210 1.31 5.10 -10.10
N GLY A 211 1.90 4.01 -9.63
CA GLY A 211 2.64 3.94 -8.38
C GLY A 211 4.06 3.44 -8.59
N GLY A 212 4.91 3.67 -7.61
CA GLY A 212 6.32 3.33 -7.70
C GLY A 212 7.00 3.19 -6.34
N MET A 213 8.32 3.04 -6.39
CA MET A 213 9.12 2.71 -5.21
C MET A 213 9.25 3.91 -4.28
N VAL A 214 9.26 3.65 -2.97
CA VAL A 214 9.56 4.67 -1.97
C VAL A 214 11.07 4.91 -1.97
N ASP A 215 11.48 6.15 -2.21
CA ASP A 215 12.90 6.50 -2.20
C ASP A 215 13.50 6.45 -0.78
N PRO A 216 14.82 6.17 -0.63
CA PRO A 216 15.46 6.15 0.69
C PRO A 216 15.25 7.46 1.46
N GLY A 217 14.62 7.35 2.64
CA GLY A 217 14.29 8.50 3.49
C GLY A 217 13.07 9.32 3.05
N GLU A 218 12.43 8.98 1.93
CA GLU A 218 11.21 9.61 1.46
C GLU A 218 10.01 9.21 2.35
N LYS A 219 9.04 10.12 2.51
CA LYS A 219 7.76 9.81 3.16
C LYS A 219 6.80 9.24 2.13
N ILE A 220 5.98 8.27 2.50
CA ILE A 220 4.93 7.69 1.63
C ILE A 220 4.06 8.76 0.98
N SER A 221 3.66 9.81 1.72
CA SER A 221 2.84 10.90 1.16
C SER A 221 3.55 11.70 0.07
N ALA A 222 4.88 11.82 0.11
CA ALA A 222 5.66 12.43 -0.94
C ALA A 222 5.76 11.48 -2.16
N THR A 223 6.02 10.19 -1.93
CA THR A 223 6.03 9.16 -2.98
C THR A 223 4.73 9.13 -3.76
N LEU A 224 3.57 9.07 -3.07
CA LEU A 224 2.25 9.06 -3.71
C LEU A 224 2.02 10.26 -4.64
N LYS A 225 2.47 11.45 -4.25
CA LYS A 225 2.33 12.65 -5.09
C LYS A 225 3.33 12.63 -6.25
N ARG A 226 4.59 12.33 -5.96
CA ARG A 226 5.69 12.28 -6.94
C ARG A 226 5.36 11.29 -8.05
N GLU A 227 5.07 10.04 -7.70
CA GLU A 227 4.75 8.97 -8.67
C GLU A 227 3.56 9.35 -9.56
N PHE A 228 2.49 9.89 -8.98
CA PHE A 228 1.35 10.32 -9.77
C PHE A 228 1.73 11.45 -10.75
N GLY A 229 2.46 12.46 -10.29
CA GLY A 229 2.91 13.56 -11.14
C GLY A 229 3.85 13.11 -12.26
N GLU A 230 4.80 12.23 -11.94
CA GLU A 230 5.79 11.72 -12.90
C GLU A 230 5.14 10.79 -13.92
N GLU A 231 4.39 9.77 -13.49
CA GLU A 231 3.88 8.72 -14.37
C GLU A 231 2.58 9.09 -15.11
N ALA A 232 1.69 9.84 -14.46
CA ALA A 232 0.36 10.15 -15.01
C ALA A 232 0.22 11.57 -15.56
N MET A 233 1.19 12.45 -15.27
CA MET A 233 1.15 13.85 -15.70
C MET A 233 2.45 14.31 -16.36
N ASN A 234 3.40 13.41 -16.62
CA ASN A 234 4.70 13.70 -17.23
C ASN A 234 5.42 14.90 -16.60
N SER A 235 5.37 15.02 -15.27
CA SER A 235 5.89 16.19 -14.57
C SER A 235 7.36 16.45 -14.91
N LEU A 236 8.19 15.42 -15.08
CA LEU A 236 9.63 15.54 -15.35
C LEU A 236 9.94 16.39 -16.59
N GLN A 237 9.12 16.29 -17.64
CA GLN A 237 9.31 16.98 -18.92
C GLN A 237 8.66 18.37 -18.98
N LYS A 238 7.95 18.78 -17.92
CA LYS A 238 7.28 20.09 -17.86
C LYS A 238 8.21 21.24 -17.47
N SER A 239 7.88 22.43 -17.96
CA SER A 239 8.54 23.67 -17.56
C SER A 239 8.31 23.97 -16.07
N THR A 240 9.14 24.84 -15.49
CA THR A 240 9.02 25.23 -14.08
C THR A 240 7.65 25.84 -13.75
N ALA A 241 7.07 26.62 -14.66
CA ALA A 241 5.76 27.25 -14.46
C ALA A 241 4.62 26.20 -14.47
N GLU A 242 4.64 25.28 -15.43
CA GLU A 242 3.66 24.18 -15.50
C GLU A 242 3.77 23.25 -14.29
N LYS A 243 4.99 22.99 -13.80
CA LYS A 243 5.22 22.23 -12.56
C LYS A 243 4.59 22.91 -11.35
N GLN A 244 4.69 24.23 -11.23
CA GLN A 244 4.09 24.97 -10.12
C GLN A 244 2.56 24.90 -10.15
N GLU A 245 1.95 25.11 -11.31
CA GLU A 245 0.49 25.00 -11.47
C GLU A 245 -0.01 23.57 -11.15
N MET A 246 0.69 22.56 -11.66
CA MET A 246 0.42 21.16 -11.34
C MET A 246 0.52 20.89 -9.84
N GLU A 247 1.60 21.36 -9.20
CA GLU A 247 1.83 21.15 -7.77
C GLU A 247 0.74 21.79 -6.90
N GLU A 248 0.22 22.95 -7.28
CA GLU A 248 -0.91 23.59 -6.59
C GLU A 248 -2.18 22.74 -6.65
N GLN A 249 -2.49 22.20 -7.84
CA GLN A 249 -3.67 21.34 -8.03
C GLN A 249 -3.51 19.98 -7.34
N LEU A 250 -2.33 19.36 -7.44
CA LEU A 250 -2.00 18.14 -6.71
C LEU A 250 -1.99 18.39 -5.21
N HIS A 251 -1.54 19.55 -4.74
CA HIS A 251 -1.63 19.89 -3.33
C HIS A 251 -3.09 19.95 -2.87
N LYS A 252 -3.98 20.58 -3.63
CA LYS A 252 -5.42 20.56 -3.32
C LYS A 252 -5.98 19.13 -3.24
N LEU A 253 -5.65 18.29 -4.22
CA LEU A 253 -6.14 16.91 -4.28
C LEU A 253 -5.57 16.00 -3.18
N PHE A 254 -4.29 16.16 -2.82
CA PHE A 254 -3.61 15.29 -1.86
C PHE A 254 -3.75 15.77 -0.40
N SER A 255 -4.13 17.03 -0.19
CA SER A 255 -4.39 17.60 1.14
C SER A 255 -5.82 17.35 1.64
N GLN A 256 -6.72 16.85 0.79
CA GLN A 256 -8.07 16.49 1.20
C GLN A 256 -8.09 15.18 2.03
N GLU A 257 -9.26 14.88 2.61
CA GLU A 257 -9.49 13.59 3.25
C GLU A 257 -9.33 12.44 2.25
N HIS A 258 -8.45 11.49 2.58
CA HIS A 258 -8.10 10.38 1.72
C HIS A 258 -8.34 9.05 2.45
N LEU A 259 -8.50 7.98 1.66
CA LEU A 259 -8.76 6.65 2.18
C LEU A 259 -7.52 5.78 1.97
N VAL A 260 -6.90 5.32 3.05
CA VAL A 260 -5.98 4.18 2.95
C VAL A 260 -6.80 2.95 2.56
N VAL A 261 -6.51 2.42 1.37
CA VAL A 261 -7.21 1.26 0.80
C VAL A 261 -6.59 -0.02 1.30
N TYR A 262 -5.25 -0.09 1.26
CA TYR A 262 -4.49 -1.28 1.56
C TYR A 262 -3.08 -0.91 2.06
N LYS A 263 -2.53 -1.71 2.96
CA LYS A 263 -1.12 -1.66 3.38
C LYS A 263 -0.58 -3.08 3.51
N GLY A 264 0.59 -3.33 2.93
CA GLY A 264 1.32 -4.59 3.10
C GLY A 264 1.61 -5.34 1.81
N TYR A 265 1.70 -6.66 1.95
CA TYR A 265 2.19 -7.61 0.96
C TYR A 265 1.44 -7.56 -0.38
N VAL A 266 2.20 -7.44 -1.47
CA VAL A 266 1.65 -7.54 -2.82
C VAL A 266 2.10 -8.86 -3.45
N ASP A 267 1.17 -9.65 -3.96
CA ASP A 267 1.50 -10.82 -4.79
C ASP A 267 2.05 -10.34 -6.15
N ASP A 268 3.36 -10.17 -6.20
CA ASP A 268 4.11 -9.60 -7.32
C ASP A 268 5.10 -10.64 -7.87
N PRO A 269 5.25 -10.75 -9.21
CA PRO A 269 6.15 -11.73 -9.83
C PRO A 269 7.63 -11.53 -9.50
N ARG A 270 8.03 -10.37 -8.95
CA ARG A 270 9.38 -10.08 -8.47
C ARG A 270 9.68 -10.67 -7.09
N ASN A 271 8.67 -11.10 -6.35
CA ASN A 271 8.86 -11.62 -4.99
C ASN A 271 9.74 -12.87 -4.99
N THR A 272 10.58 -13.00 -3.97
CA THR A 272 11.43 -14.16 -3.70
C THR A 272 11.16 -14.64 -2.28
N ASP A 273 11.84 -15.69 -1.85
CA ASP A 273 11.81 -16.15 -0.46
C ASP A 273 12.38 -15.10 0.50
N ASN A 274 13.21 -14.17 0.02
CA ASN A 274 14.01 -13.28 0.87
C ASN A 274 13.76 -11.78 0.63
N ALA A 275 12.96 -11.43 -0.39
CA ALA A 275 12.60 -10.06 -0.70
C ALA A 275 11.20 -10.03 -1.34
N TRP A 276 10.37 -9.07 -0.96
CA TRP A 276 9.01 -8.96 -1.50
C TRP A 276 8.55 -7.52 -1.62
N MET A 277 7.56 -7.30 -2.48
CA MET A 277 6.87 -6.03 -2.61
C MET A 277 5.87 -5.82 -1.48
N GLU A 278 5.89 -4.64 -0.90
CA GLU A 278 4.79 -4.12 -0.10
C GLU A 278 4.36 -2.77 -0.65
N THR A 279 3.08 -2.45 -0.54
CA THR A 279 2.57 -1.15 -0.95
C THR A 279 1.69 -0.52 0.11
N GLU A 280 1.62 0.81 0.09
CA GLU A 280 0.54 1.57 0.69
C GLU A 280 -0.31 2.17 -0.44
N ALA A 281 -1.50 1.59 -0.65
CA ALA A 281 -2.45 2.06 -1.64
C ALA A 281 -3.41 3.06 -1.01
N VAL A 282 -3.45 4.29 -1.55
CA VAL A 282 -4.23 5.40 -1.00
C VAL A 282 -5.13 5.97 -2.07
N ASN A 283 -6.42 6.06 -1.78
CA ASN A 283 -7.41 6.64 -2.67
C ASN A 283 -7.63 8.12 -2.36
N TYR A 284 -7.32 8.95 -3.34
CA TYR A 284 -7.69 10.37 -3.39
C TYR A 284 -8.85 10.51 -4.38
N HIS A 285 -9.95 11.11 -3.92
CA HIS A 285 -11.19 11.14 -4.69
C HIS A 285 -11.60 12.57 -5.00
N ASP A 286 -11.82 12.85 -6.27
CA ASP A 286 -12.45 14.08 -6.73
C ASP A 286 -13.96 13.86 -6.89
N GLU A 287 -14.71 14.27 -5.86
CA GLU A 287 -16.16 14.12 -5.79
C GLU A 287 -16.88 15.04 -6.79
N THR A 288 -16.40 16.29 -6.95
CA THR A 288 -17.04 17.29 -7.81
C THR A 288 -16.53 17.23 -9.25
N GLY A 289 -15.31 16.73 -9.49
CA GLY A 289 -14.63 16.76 -10.78
C GLY A 289 -13.84 18.04 -11.02
N GLU A 290 -13.99 19.06 -10.18
CA GLU A 290 -13.41 20.39 -10.39
C GLU A 290 -11.88 20.41 -10.38
N THR A 291 -11.25 19.45 -9.70
CA THR A 291 -9.79 19.38 -9.60
C THR A 291 -9.20 18.64 -10.80
N MET A 292 -9.76 17.48 -11.13
CA MET A 292 -9.21 16.57 -12.12
C MET A 292 -9.70 16.82 -13.56
N ASP A 293 -10.82 17.50 -13.76
CA ASP A 293 -11.34 17.79 -15.10
C ASP A 293 -10.47 18.80 -15.87
N ASN A 294 -9.74 19.66 -15.13
CA ASN A 294 -8.81 20.63 -15.70
C ASN A 294 -7.37 20.08 -15.85
N LEU A 295 -7.13 18.84 -15.42
CA LEU A 295 -5.82 18.23 -15.44
C LEU A 295 -5.64 17.30 -16.64
N ALA A 296 -4.79 17.72 -17.57
CA ALA A 296 -4.40 16.89 -18.70
C ALA A 296 -3.50 15.75 -18.23
N LEU A 297 -3.95 14.51 -18.45
CA LEU A 297 -3.13 13.32 -18.24
C LEU A 297 -2.13 13.19 -19.38
N GLU A 298 -0.87 12.95 -19.02
CA GLU A 298 0.23 12.77 -19.96
C GLU A 298 1.13 11.65 -19.44
N ALA A 299 1.36 10.64 -20.28
CA ALA A 299 2.13 9.47 -19.85
C ALA A 299 3.59 9.88 -19.62
N GLY A 300 4.13 9.59 -18.44
CA GLY A 300 5.53 9.81 -18.10
C GLY A 300 6.49 8.85 -18.81
N ASP A 301 7.77 8.98 -18.49
CA ASP A 301 8.84 8.23 -19.15
C ASP A 301 8.74 6.71 -18.97
N ASP A 302 8.13 6.21 -17.90
CA ASP A 302 7.93 4.77 -17.65
C ASP A 302 6.53 4.23 -18.06
N ALA A 303 5.61 5.15 -18.38
CA ALA A 303 4.25 4.83 -18.82
C ALA A 303 4.15 4.89 -20.35
N GLY A 304 3.65 3.83 -20.98
CA GLY A 304 3.40 3.81 -22.43
C GLY A 304 2.12 4.56 -22.80
N LYS A 305 1.11 4.55 -21.92
CA LYS A 305 -0.18 5.25 -22.07
C LYS A 305 -0.70 5.63 -20.69
N VAL A 306 -1.54 6.66 -20.62
CA VAL A 306 -2.30 7.03 -19.42
C VAL A 306 -3.74 7.34 -19.83
N LYS A 307 -4.73 6.94 -19.01
CA LYS A 307 -6.13 7.33 -19.20
C LYS A 307 -6.97 7.16 -17.94
N TRP A 308 -8.14 7.77 -17.97
CA TRP A 308 -9.25 7.39 -17.11
C TRP A 308 -9.80 6.02 -17.55
N VAL A 309 -10.00 5.14 -16.56
CA VAL A 309 -10.55 3.79 -16.74
C VAL A 309 -11.81 3.68 -15.90
N ASP A 310 -12.92 3.28 -16.53
CA ASP A 310 -14.15 2.93 -15.84
C ASP A 310 -13.92 1.68 -14.98
N ILE A 311 -14.32 1.75 -13.72
CA ILE A 311 -14.15 0.66 -12.76
C ILE A 311 -15.26 -0.39 -12.96
N SER A 312 -14.85 -1.64 -13.20
CA SER A 312 -15.71 -2.82 -13.13
C SER A 312 -14.90 -4.08 -12.80
N ASP A 313 -15.61 -5.17 -12.49
CA ASP A 313 -15.04 -6.49 -12.18
C ASP A 313 -14.30 -7.17 -13.34
N LYS A 314 -14.51 -6.70 -14.58
CA LYS A 314 -13.82 -7.19 -15.79
C LYS A 314 -12.41 -6.62 -15.98
N LEU A 315 -12.00 -5.67 -15.14
CA LEU A 315 -10.68 -5.05 -15.24
C LEU A 315 -9.54 -6.05 -14.97
N LYS A 316 -8.65 -6.19 -15.95
CA LYS A 316 -7.38 -6.92 -15.82
C LYS A 316 -6.27 -5.91 -15.55
N LEU A 317 -5.75 -5.94 -14.32
CA LEU A 317 -4.70 -5.03 -13.86
C LEU A 317 -3.48 -5.81 -13.36
N TYR A 318 -2.33 -5.13 -13.39
CA TYR A 318 -1.05 -5.63 -12.91
C TYR A 318 -1.09 -6.02 -11.42
N ALA A 319 -0.29 -7.02 -11.04
CA ALA A 319 -0.13 -7.50 -9.66
C ALA A 319 -1.47 -7.70 -8.93
N SER A 320 -1.65 -7.08 -7.76
CA SER A 320 -2.89 -7.13 -6.97
C SER A 320 -3.80 -5.92 -7.18
N HIS A 321 -3.56 -5.08 -8.19
CA HIS A 321 -4.22 -3.78 -8.31
C HIS A 321 -5.75 -3.88 -8.45
N SER A 322 -6.28 -4.94 -9.09
CA SER A 322 -7.72 -5.15 -9.18
C SER A 322 -8.38 -5.31 -7.81
N GLN A 323 -7.68 -5.88 -6.82
CA GLN A 323 -8.18 -5.99 -5.45
C GLN A 323 -8.30 -4.62 -4.79
N PHE A 324 -7.32 -3.73 -5.02
CA PHE A 324 -7.37 -2.37 -4.48
C PHE A 324 -8.51 -1.57 -5.11
N ILE A 325 -8.70 -1.67 -6.43
CA ILE A 325 -9.78 -1.00 -7.13
C ILE A 325 -11.16 -1.52 -6.67
N LYS A 326 -11.30 -2.83 -6.41
CA LYS A 326 -12.51 -3.41 -5.79
C LYS A 326 -12.83 -2.75 -4.45
N LEU A 327 -11.85 -2.68 -3.55
CA LEU A 327 -12.00 -2.05 -2.24
C LEU A 327 -12.37 -0.57 -2.36
N VAL A 328 -11.81 0.14 -3.34
CA VAL A 328 -12.18 1.53 -3.62
C VAL A 328 -13.63 1.64 -4.09
N ALA A 329 -14.07 0.80 -5.01
CA ALA A 329 -15.45 0.78 -5.49
C ALA A 329 -16.44 0.50 -4.35
N GLU A 330 -16.13 -0.46 -3.47
CA GLU A 330 -16.91 -0.77 -2.28
C GLU A 330 -17.01 0.43 -1.32
N LYS A 331 -15.86 1.01 -0.94
CA LYS A 331 -15.81 2.16 0.00
C LYS A 331 -16.50 3.41 -0.56
N ARG A 332 -16.52 3.60 -1.88
CA ARG A 332 -17.18 4.72 -2.56
C ARG A 332 -18.64 4.44 -2.94
N GLY A 333 -19.14 3.23 -2.71
CA GLY A 333 -20.50 2.85 -3.11
C GLY A 333 -20.71 2.86 -4.63
N ALA A 334 -19.65 2.60 -5.40
CA ALA A 334 -19.68 2.62 -6.86
C ALA A 334 -20.18 1.30 -7.46
N HIS A 335 -20.43 1.33 -8.77
CA HIS A 335 -20.61 0.13 -9.58
C HIS A 335 -19.37 -0.80 -9.48
N TRP A 336 -19.59 -2.12 -9.54
CA TRP A 336 -18.53 -3.13 -9.56
C TRP A 336 -18.90 -4.31 -10.48
N SER A 337 -19.98 -5.03 -10.15
CA SER A 337 -20.39 -6.21 -10.91
C SER A 337 -21.26 -5.84 -12.10
N GLU A 338 -20.83 -6.25 -13.30
CA GLU A 338 -21.63 -6.09 -14.52
C GLU A 338 -22.70 -7.18 -14.67
N ASP A 339 -22.49 -8.35 -14.08
CA ASP A 339 -23.41 -9.48 -14.18
C ASP A 339 -24.17 -9.68 -12.86
N SER A 340 -25.51 -9.64 -12.91
CA SER A 340 -26.34 -10.15 -11.83
C SER A 340 -26.47 -11.66 -12.00
N ASP A 341 -26.27 -12.46 -10.95
CA ASP A 341 -26.58 -13.90 -10.85
C ASP A 341 -28.09 -14.23 -11.02
N THR A 342 -28.83 -13.46 -11.80
CA THR A 342 -30.25 -13.67 -12.09
C THR A 342 -30.51 -14.78 -13.12
N GLY A 343 -29.46 -15.46 -13.61
CA GLY A 343 -29.56 -16.57 -14.57
C GLY A 343 -29.60 -17.99 -13.98
N CYS A 344 -29.41 -18.17 -12.66
CA CYS A 344 -29.30 -19.50 -12.05
C CYS A 344 -30.61 -20.04 -11.42
N HIS A 345 -31.73 -19.35 -11.61
CA HIS A 345 -33.05 -19.79 -11.18
C HIS A 345 -34.05 -19.68 -12.34
N GLY A 346 -34.00 -20.65 -13.26
CA GLY A 346 -34.96 -20.84 -14.34
C GLY A 346 -35.36 -22.30 -14.45
#